data_AF-A0A9J6GUB9-F1
#
_entry.id   AF-A0A9J6GUB9-F1
#
_cell.length_a   1.000
_cell.length_b   1.000
_cell.length_c   1.000
_cell.angle_alpha   90.00
_cell.angle_beta   90.00
_cell.angle_gamma   90.00
#
_symmetry.space_group_name_H-M   'P 1'
#
loop_
_entity.id
_entity.type
_entity.pdbx_description
1 polymer ?
#
loop_
_entity_poly.entity_id
_entity_poly.type
_entity_poly.pdbx_seq_one_letter_code
_entity_poly.pdbx_strand_id
1 'polypeptide(L)'
;MLRDGILRATKQTADGAKEDTIRINALKNIIVASTPSTERAANYNAINAIPIGEHLHEVMAYAAPPEGTSKGVIQNIPASDSDDDITRSLVNKRIPKILQD
;
A
#
# COMPACT_ATOMS: atom_id res chain seq x y z
N MET A 1 -7.72 -3.37 17.84
CA MET A 1 -7.64 -4.31 16.69
C MET A 1 -6.96 -3.60 15.50
N LEU A 2 -6.52 -4.31 14.45
CA LEU A 2 -5.79 -3.69 13.31
C LEU A 2 -6.56 -2.53 12.66
N ARG A 3 -7.89 -2.68 12.50
CA ARG A 3 -8.78 -1.61 12.01
C ARG A 3 -8.66 -0.33 12.84
N ASP A 4 -8.68 -0.44 14.17
CA ASP A 4 -8.54 0.72 15.06
C ASP A 4 -7.15 1.35 14.97
N GLY A 5 -6.12 0.54 14.72
CA GLY A 5 -4.77 1.03 14.44
C GLY A 5 -4.74 1.91 13.19
N ILE A 6 -5.39 1.46 12.11
CA ILE A 6 -5.49 2.22 10.84
C ILE A 6 -6.27 3.52 11.03
N LEU A 7 -7.41 3.48 11.73
CA LEU A 7 -8.21 4.68 11.98
C LEU A 7 -7.44 5.70 12.85
N ARG A 8 -6.72 5.24 13.87
CA ARG A 8 -5.84 6.10 14.67
C ARG A 8 -4.70 6.70 13.84
N ALA A 9 -4.04 5.91 13.00
CA ALA A 9 -2.97 6.39 12.13
C ALA A 9 -3.45 7.47 11.14
N THR A 10 -4.70 7.39 10.69
CA THR A 10 -5.32 8.37 9.79
C THR A 10 -6.06 9.50 10.49
N LYS A 11 -6.03 9.54 11.82
CA LYS A 11 -6.81 10.49 12.64
C LYS A 11 -8.31 10.48 12.33
N GLN A 12 -8.84 9.34 11.90
CA GLN A 12 -10.25 9.16 11.58
C GLN A 12 -11.02 8.58 12.77
N THR A 13 -12.27 9.01 12.94
CA THR A 13 -13.22 8.37 13.85
C THR A 13 -13.91 7.20 13.15
N ALA A 14 -14.51 6.29 13.92
CA ALA A 14 -15.28 5.18 13.35
C ALA A 14 -16.43 5.67 12.46
N ASP A 15 -17.10 6.76 12.86
CA ASP A 15 -18.19 7.38 12.10
C ASP A 15 -17.68 8.14 10.87
N GLY A 16 -16.53 8.81 10.97
CA GLY A 16 -15.91 9.53 9.85
C GLY A 16 -15.47 8.59 8.71
N ALA A 17 -15.13 7.35 9.07
CA ALA A 17 -14.74 6.29 8.14
C ALA A 17 -15.87 5.29 7.85
N LYS A 18 -17.14 5.62 8.15
CA LYS A 18 -18.27 4.68 7.99
C LYS A 18 -18.50 4.21 6.55
N GLU A 19 -18.15 5.06 5.58
CA GLU A 19 -18.27 4.78 4.15
C GLU A 19 -17.01 4.11 3.57
N ASP A 20 -15.97 3.95 4.41
CA ASP A 20 -14.70 3.42 3.98
C ASP A 20 -14.67 1.91 4.17
N THR A 21 -14.14 1.22 3.17
CA THR A 21 -13.94 -0.22 3.20
C THR A 21 -12.48 -0.52 3.48
N ILE A 22 -12.22 -1.14 4.63
CA ILE A 22 -10.88 -1.64 5.00
C ILE A 22 -10.89 -3.17 4.93
N ARG A 23 -10.05 -3.74 4.08
CA ARG A 23 -9.87 -5.19 3.90
C ARG A 23 -8.44 -5.58 4.19
N ILE A 24 -8.27 -6.74 4.84
CA ILE A 24 -6.96 -7.28 5.21
C ILE A 24 -6.74 -8.55 4.41
N ASN A 25 -5.63 -8.64 3.69
CA ASN A 25 -5.16 -9.85 3.04
C ASN A 25 -3.86 -10.30 3.73
N ALA A 26 -4.02 -11.09 4.78
CA ALA A 26 -2.90 -11.59 5.58
C ALA A 26 -1.91 -12.44 4.77
N LEU A 27 -2.39 -13.20 3.79
CA LEU A 27 -1.54 -14.06 2.94
C LEU A 27 -0.59 -13.25 2.04
N LYS A 28 -0.99 -12.04 1.67
CA LYS A 28 -0.20 -11.13 0.84
C LYS A 28 0.47 -10.01 1.63
N ASN A 29 0.25 -9.97 2.94
CA ASN A 29 0.69 -8.91 3.82
C ASN A 29 0.29 -7.51 3.33
N ILE A 30 -0.95 -7.36 2.85
CA ILE A 30 -1.49 -6.08 2.38
C ILE A 30 -2.79 -5.72 3.08
N ILE A 31 -3.01 -4.41 3.20
CA ILE A 31 -4.25 -3.81 3.69
C ILE A 31 -4.77 -2.92 2.56
N VAL A 32 -6.05 -3.08 2.22
CA VAL A 32 -6.72 -2.26 1.20
C VAL A 32 -7.70 -1.34 1.90
N ALA A 33 -7.51 -0.03 1.76
CA ALA A 33 -8.47 0.98 2.16
C ALA A 33 -9.10 1.60 0.89
N SER A 34 -10.42 1.57 0.80
CA SER A 34 -11.19 2.20 -0.27
C SER A 34 -12.16 3.20 0.36
N THR A 35 -12.22 4.40 -0.20
CA THR A 35 -13.02 5.50 0.35
C THR A 35 -13.55 6.37 -0.79
N PRO A 36 -14.79 6.90 -0.69
CA PRO A 36 -15.29 7.87 -1.65
C PRO A 36 -14.71 9.29 -1.45
N SER A 37 -13.95 9.54 -0.38
CA SER A 37 -13.38 10.85 -0.08
C SER A 37 -11.91 10.95 -0.49
N THR A 38 -11.59 11.91 -1.36
CA THR A 38 -10.22 12.21 -1.77
C THR A 38 -9.34 12.61 -0.58
N GLU A 39 -9.88 13.34 0.38
CA GLU A 39 -9.17 13.74 1.60
C GLU A 39 -8.80 12.51 2.44
N ARG A 40 -9.73 11.59 2.64
CA ARG A 40 -9.45 10.35 3.38
C ARG A 40 -8.48 9.45 2.61
N ALA A 41 -8.59 9.39 1.28
CA ALA A 41 -7.64 8.66 0.44
C ALA A 41 -6.20 9.20 0.61
N ALA A 42 -6.04 10.53 0.64
CA ALA A 42 -4.76 11.15 0.92
C ALA A 42 -4.24 10.81 2.33
N ASN A 43 -5.11 10.81 3.34
CA ASN A 43 -4.74 10.42 4.70
C ASN A 43 -4.30 8.96 4.80
N TYR A 44 -4.98 8.03 4.11
CA TYR A 44 -4.55 6.62 4.03
C TYR A 44 -3.20 6.49 3.33
N ASN A 45 -2.97 7.24 2.26
CA ASN A 45 -1.72 7.22 1.50
C ASN A 45 -0.53 7.81 2.27
N ALA A 46 -0.77 8.67 3.25
CA ALA A 46 0.27 9.29 4.07
C ALA A 46 0.74 8.42 5.26
N ILE A 47 0.11 7.26 5.50
CA ILE A 47 0.49 6.38 6.61
C ILE A 47 1.86 5.74 6.34
N ASN A 48 2.76 5.87 7.29
CA ASN A 48 4.05 5.17 7.33
C ASN A 48 4.17 4.19 8.51
N ALA A 49 3.22 4.21 9.46
CA ALA A 49 3.20 3.29 10.58
C ALA A 49 1.79 3.09 11.14
N ILE A 50 1.51 1.88 11.63
CA ILE A 50 0.22 1.49 12.23
C ILE A 50 0.43 1.06 13.69
N PRO A 51 -0.22 1.72 14.66
CA PRO A 51 -0.15 1.33 16.07
C PRO A 51 -1.14 0.19 16.38
N ILE A 52 -0.62 -0.95 16.85
CA ILE A 52 -1.40 -2.15 17.24
C ILE A 52 -1.02 -2.55 18.67
N GLY A 53 -1.94 -2.35 19.61
CA GLY A 53 -1.63 -2.49 21.03
C GLY A 53 -0.54 -1.50 21.43
N GLU A 54 0.55 -2.01 22.00
CA GLU A 54 1.74 -1.24 22.40
C GLU A 54 2.81 -1.16 21.29
N HIS A 55 2.61 -1.85 20.16
CA HIS A 55 3.59 -1.94 19.10
C HIS A 55 3.27 -0.98 17.95
N LEU A 56 4.33 -0.43 17.35
CA LEU A 56 4.25 0.36 16.13
C LEU A 56 4.82 -0.46 14.96
N HIS A 57 4.01 -0.67 13.93
CA HIS A 57 4.41 -1.43 12.74
C HIS A 57 4.64 -0.49 11.57
N GLU A 58 5.85 -0.46 11.04
CA GLU A 58 6.17 0.30 9.83
C GLU A 58 5.43 -0.27 8.62
N VAL A 59 4.90 0.61 7.78
CA VAL A 59 4.17 0.26 6.55
C VAL A 59 4.52 1.22 5.44
N MET A 60 4.34 0.77 4.20
CA MET A 60 4.33 1.66 3.04
C MET A 60 2.91 1.69 2.47
N ALA A 61 2.33 2.88 2.42
CA ALA A 61 1.06 3.11 1.76
C ALA A 61 1.28 3.64 0.34
N TYR A 62 0.40 3.25 -0.57
CA TYR A 62 0.36 3.79 -1.92
C TYR A 62 -1.08 3.88 -2.40
N ALA A 63 -1.40 4.97 -3.11
CA ALA A 63 -2.67 5.13 -3.78
C ALA A 63 -2.64 4.36 -5.11
N ALA A 64 -3.75 3.67 -5.41
CA ALA A 64 -3.98 3.14 -6.74
C ALA A 64 -3.97 4.32 -7.73
N PRO A 65 -3.09 4.32 -8.74
CA PRO A 65 -3.07 5.35 -9.77
C PRO A 65 -4.40 5.36 -10.56
N PRO A 66 -4.75 6.50 -11.20
CA PRO A 66 -5.95 6.61 -12.03
C PRO A 66 -5.96 5.58 -13.18
N GLU A 67 -7.14 5.35 -13.78
CA GLU A 67 -7.36 4.34 -14.83
C GLU A 67 -6.26 4.31 -15.90
N GLY A 68 -5.91 3.10 -16.36
CA GLY A 68 -4.92 2.88 -17.42
C GLY A 68 -3.49 2.63 -16.94
N THR A 69 -3.27 2.45 -15.64
CA THR A 69 -1.95 2.19 -15.05
C THR A 69 -1.90 0.82 -14.37
N SER A 70 -0.75 0.14 -14.44
CA SER A 70 -0.49 -1.12 -13.73
C SER A 70 0.57 -0.90 -12.67
N LYS A 71 0.34 -1.38 -11.43
CA LYS A 71 1.33 -1.38 -10.35
C LYS A 71 1.47 -2.76 -9.72
N GLY A 72 2.69 -3.09 -9.31
CA GLY A 72 3.02 -4.28 -8.54
C GLY A 72 3.98 -3.94 -7.40
N VAL A 73 3.95 -4.75 -6.34
CA VAL A 73 4.93 -4.70 -5.24
C VAL A 73 5.85 -5.89 -5.41
N ILE A 74 7.16 -5.64 -5.42
CA ILE A 74 8.20 -6.67 -5.45
C ILE A 74 8.73 -6.79 -4.03
N GLN A 75 8.76 -8.00 -3.49
CA GLN A 75 9.22 -8.27 -2.14
C GLN A 75 10.52 -9.07 -2.18
N ASN A 76 11.28 -9.01 -1.09
CA ASN A 76 12.52 -9.76 -0.90
C ASN A 76 13.59 -9.46 -1.96
N ILE A 77 13.71 -8.19 -2.37
CA ILE A 77 14.84 -7.74 -3.20
C ILE A 77 16.11 -7.81 -2.33
N PRO A 78 17.17 -8.53 -2.75
CA PRO A 78 18.44 -8.53 -2.07
C PRO A 78 19.01 -7.11 -1.96
N ALA A 79 19.56 -6.75 -0.79
CA ALA A 79 20.15 -5.43 -0.58
C ALA A 79 21.40 -5.16 -1.46
N SER A 80 21.95 -6.21 -2.07
CA SER A 80 23.06 -6.13 -3.03
C SER A 80 22.64 -5.78 -4.45
N ASP A 81 21.35 -5.88 -4.78
CA ASP A 81 20.86 -5.66 -6.13
C ASP A 81 20.87 -4.17 -6.46
N SER A 82 21.46 -3.82 -7.60
CA SER A 82 21.37 -2.47 -8.14
C SER A 82 20.03 -2.21 -8.83
N ASP A 83 19.71 -0.94 -9.10
CA ASP A 83 18.52 -0.56 -9.87
C ASP A 83 18.45 -1.28 -11.24
N ASP A 84 19.61 -1.50 -11.88
CA ASP A 84 19.73 -2.23 -13.14
C ASP A 84 19.42 -3.73 -12.97
N ASP A 85 19.85 -4.34 -11.87
CA ASP A 85 19.58 -5.75 -11.56
C ASP A 85 18.09 -5.98 -11.32
N ILE A 86 17.47 -5.08 -10.55
CA ILE A 86 16.04 -5.08 -10.27
C ILE A 86 15.27 -4.92 -11.59
N THR A 87 15.62 -3.94 -12.41
CA THR A 87 14.96 -3.68 -13.69
C THR A 87 15.05 -4.86 -14.64
N ARG A 88 16.23 -5.49 -14.75
CA ARG A 88 16.43 -6.68 -15.58
C ARG A 88 15.61 -7.87 -15.11
N SER A 89 15.47 -8.06 -13.80
CA SER A 89 14.67 -9.14 -13.21
C SER A 89 13.17 -8.98 -13.51
N LEU A 90 12.73 -7.74 -13.69
CA LEU A 90 11.34 -7.40 -13.94
C LEU A 90 10.91 -7.65 -15.38
N VAL A 91 11.83 -7.50 -16.34
CA VAL A 91 11.57 -7.83 -17.75
C VAL A 91 11.63 -9.35 -17.93
N ASN A 92 10.47 -9.97 -18.13
CA ASN A 92 10.36 -11.41 -18.36
C ASN A 92 9.33 -11.73 -19.44
N LYS A 93 9.20 -13.01 -19.82
CA LYS A 93 8.27 -13.44 -20.87
C LYS A 93 6.80 -13.01 -20.63
N ARG A 94 6.39 -12.79 -19.38
CA ARG A 94 5.04 -12.35 -19.02
C ARG A 94 4.92 -10.83 -18.88
N ILE A 95 6.04 -10.13 -18.73
CA ILE A 95 6.11 -8.66 -18.64
C ILE A 95 7.24 -8.17 -19.55
N PRO A 96 7.01 -8.16 -20.88
CA PRO A 96 8.08 -7.89 -21.86
C PRO A 96 8.47 -6.40 -21.95
N LYS A 97 7.63 -5.49 -21.41
CA LYS A 97 7.85 -4.04 -21.42
C LYS A 97 7.42 -3.46 -20.07
N ILE A 98 8.39 -3.09 -19.22
CA ILE A 98 8.12 -2.52 -17.89
C ILE A 98 8.55 -1.05 -17.76
N LEU A 99 9.38 -0.57 -18.68
CA LEU A 99 9.86 0.81 -18.76
C LEU A 99 9.95 1.21 -20.24
N GLN A 100 8.84 1.60 -20.84
CA GLN A 100 8.85 2.31 -22.12
C GLN A 100 7.90 3.48 -21.98
N ASP A 101 8.45 4.69 -22.00
CA ASP A 101 7.71 5.90 -22.35
C ASP A 101 7.33 5.86 -23.84
#